data_AF-A0A1B7WPK9-F1
#
_entry.id   AF-A0A1B7WPK9-F1
#
_cell.length_a   1.000
_cell.length_b   1.000
_cell.length_c   1.000
_cell.angle_alpha   90.00
_cell.angle_beta   90.00
_cell.angle_gamma   90.00
#
_symmetry.space_group_name_H-M   'P 1'
#
loop_
_entity.id
_entity.type
_entity.pdbx_description
1 polymer ?
#
loop_
_entity_poly.entity_id
_entity_poly.type
_entity_poly.pdbx_seq_one_letter_code
_entity_poly.pdbx_strand_id
1 'polypeptide(L)'
;GKTIATASSDNTARLWDLQGNLLQEFKGHQDSVYSVSFSPDGKTIATASRDKTARLWPVRNLDQLLKDGCAWVKDYLHNPGIKLTDPERRLCDDI
;
A
#
# COMPACT_ATOMS: atom_id res chain seq x y z
N GLY A 1 14.26 -4.76 6.96
CA GLY A 1 13.44 -4.02 5.97
C GLY A 1 13.59 -4.69 4.62
N LYS A 2 12.53 -4.74 3.81
CA LYS A 2 12.56 -5.30 2.44
C LYS A 2 12.53 -4.22 1.36
N THR A 3 12.38 -2.96 1.76
CA THR A 3 12.22 -1.80 0.88
C THR A 3 12.99 -0.60 1.44
N ILE A 4 13.29 0.35 0.57
CA ILE A 4 13.95 1.62 0.90
C ILE A 4 13.01 2.76 0.48
N ALA A 5 12.86 3.78 1.31
CA ALA A 5 12.13 4.99 0.95
C ALA A 5 13.10 6.17 0.81
N THR A 6 12.89 7.00 -0.21
CA THR A 6 13.71 8.20 -0.46
C THR A 6 12.82 9.43 -0.62
N ALA A 7 13.35 10.59 -0.23
CA ALA A 7 12.77 11.91 -0.44
C ALA A 7 13.67 12.69 -1.41
N SER A 8 13.09 13.58 -2.23
CA SER A 8 13.83 14.29 -3.28
C SER A 8 13.34 15.73 -3.45
N SER A 9 14.23 16.58 -3.94
CA SER A 9 13.93 17.97 -4.33
C SER A 9 13.07 18.07 -5.59
N ASP A 10 12.77 16.96 -6.27
CA ASP A 10 11.85 16.89 -7.42
C ASP A 10 10.36 16.80 -7.02
N ASN A 11 10.06 17.11 -5.76
CA ASN A 11 8.72 17.09 -5.15
C ASN A 11 8.14 15.68 -4.98
N THR A 12 8.94 14.62 -5.10
CA THR A 12 8.48 13.24 -4.92
C THR A 12 9.18 12.54 -3.75
N ALA A 13 8.49 11.53 -3.23
CA ALA A 13 9.12 10.45 -2.50
C ALA A 13 9.00 9.16 -3.30
N ARG A 14 9.91 8.22 -3.12
CA ARG A 14 9.93 6.95 -3.85
C ARG A 14 10.18 5.77 -2.93
N LEU A 15 9.60 4.63 -3.28
CA LEU A 15 9.79 3.34 -2.62
C LEU A 15 10.48 2.38 -3.58
N TRP A 16 11.52 1.71 -3.09
CA TRP A 16 12.38 0.83 -3.87
C TRP A 16 12.44 -0.55 -3.22
N ASP A 17 12.65 -1.59 -4.02
CA ASP A 17 13.16 -2.86 -3.50
C ASP A 17 14.69 -2.80 -3.28
N LEU A 18 15.25 -3.86 -2.69
CA LEU A 18 16.69 -3.93 -2.41
C LEU A 18 17.53 -4.20 -3.67
N GLN A 19 16.89 -4.48 -4.81
CA GLN A 19 17.51 -4.67 -6.12
C GLN A 19 17.59 -3.34 -6.89
N GLY A 20 17.00 -2.27 -6.36
CA GLY A 20 16.98 -0.94 -6.97
C GLY A 20 15.81 -0.72 -7.91
N ASN A 21 14.82 -1.62 -7.96
CA ASN A 21 13.62 -1.40 -8.76
C ASN A 21 12.68 -0.44 -8.03
N LEU A 22 12.11 0.51 -8.79
CA LEU A 22 11.10 1.43 -8.28
C LEU A 22 9.76 0.69 -8.10
N LEU A 23 9.29 0.59 -6.86
CA LEU A 23 8.02 -0.04 -6.52
C LEU A 23 6.87 0.97 -6.58
N GLN A 24 7.09 2.18 -6.07
CA GLN A 24 6.07 3.21 -6.03
C GLN A 24 6.66 4.62 -6.02
N GLU A 25 6.02 5.53 -6.73
CA GLU A 25 6.32 6.96 -6.72
C GLU A 25 5.16 7.73 -6.06
N PHE A 26 5.46 8.50 -5.03
CA PHE A 26 4.49 9.29 -4.27
C PHE A 26 4.48 10.73 -4.79
N LYS A 27 3.52 11.03 -5.66
CA LYS A 27 3.30 12.38 -6.23
C LYS A 27 2.23 13.12 -5.46
N GLY A 28 2.47 14.40 -5.19
CA GLY A 28 1.44 15.27 -4.63
C GLY A 28 1.99 16.48 -3.89
N HIS A 29 3.23 16.41 -3.39
CA HIS A 29 3.89 17.59 -2.87
C HIS A 29 4.13 18.61 -3.98
N GLN A 30 4.07 19.90 -3.62
CA GLN A 30 4.22 21.01 -4.55
C GLN A 30 5.61 21.67 -4.49
N ASP A 31 6.48 21.16 -3.61
CA ASP A 31 7.85 21.61 -3.40
C ASP A 31 8.68 20.45 -2.79
N SER A 32 9.98 20.66 -2.64
CA SER A 32 10.99 19.67 -2.24
C SER A 32 10.56 18.86 -1.02
N VAL A 33 10.75 17.54 -1.08
CA VAL A 33 10.52 16.64 0.06
C VAL A 33 11.84 16.46 0.80
N TYR A 34 11.83 16.74 2.10
CA TYR A 34 13.05 16.72 2.91
C TYR A 34 13.16 15.54 3.86
N SER A 35 12.04 14.92 4.20
CA SER A 35 12.02 13.82 5.15
C SER A 35 11.02 12.75 4.72
N VAL A 36 11.39 11.51 5.00
CA VAL A 36 10.57 10.32 4.80
C VAL A 36 10.77 9.38 5.99
N SER A 37 9.69 8.78 6.49
CA SER A 37 9.75 7.81 7.59
C SER A 37 8.68 6.75 7.43
N PHE A 38 9.00 5.51 7.80
CA PHE A 38 8.02 4.43 7.87
C PHE A 38 7.28 4.46 9.20
N SER A 39 6.00 4.09 9.18
CA SER A 39 5.31 3.65 10.39
C SER A 39 6.00 2.40 10.97
N PRO A 40 5.89 2.14 12.28
CA PRO A 40 6.50 0.95 12.89
C PRO A 40 6.06 -0.38 12.28
N ASP A 41 4.84 -0.44 11.74
CA ASP A 41 4.30 -1.62 11.05
C ASP A 41 4.70 -1.70 9.56
N GLY A 42 5.38 -0.68 9.04
CA GLY A 42 5.81 -0.59 7.64
C GLY A 42 4.69 -0.40 6.62
N LYS A 43 3.44 -0.22 7.05
CA LYS A 43 2.26 -0.10 6.16
C LYS A 43 2.03 1.32 5.66
N THR A 44 2.64 2.31 6.29
CA THR A 44 2.47 3.72 5.95
C THR A 44 3.82 4.41 5.89
N ILE A 45 3.96 5.33 4.95
CA ILE A 45 5.08 6.27 4.87
C ILE A 45 4.56 7.68 5.17
N ALA A 46 5.28 8.41 6.02
CA ALA A 46 5.09 9.84 6.22
C ALA A 46 6.16 10.62 5.45
N THR A 47 5.76 11.66 4.72
CA THR A 47 6.66 12.60 4.05
C THR A 47 6.44 14.02 4.57
N ALA A 48 7.51 14.81 4.63
CA ALA A 48 7.45 16.24 4.97
C ALA A 48 8.16 17.09 3.90
N SER A 49 7.51 18.18 3.49
CA SER A 49 7.93 19.00 2.35
C SER A 49 8.02 20.48 2.68
N ARG A 50 8.80 21.21 1.87
CA ARG A 50 8.85 22.67 1.83
C ARG A 50 7.49 23.32 1.52
N ASP A 51 6.56 22.58 0.92
CA ASP A 51 5.20 23.04 0.63
C ASP A 51 4.32 23.26 1.87
N LYS A 52 4.91 23.14 3.07
CA LYS A 52 4.28 23.31 4.39
C LYS A 52 3.28 22.19 4.73
N THR A 53 3.36 21.06 4.05
CA THR A 53 2.51 19.90 4.33
C THR A 53 3.33 18.68 4.73
N ALA A 54 2.71 17.84 5.56
CA ALA A 54 3.06 16.44 5.69
C ALA A 54 1.99 15.59 4.99
N ARG A 55 2.40 14.46 4.43
CA ARG A 55 1.49 13.52 3.76
C ARG A 55 1.73 12.10 4.25
N LEU A 56 0.65 11.33 4.32
CA LEU A 56 0.69 9.91 4.66
C LEU A 56 0.34 9.09 3.43
N TRP A 57 1.16 8.08 3.16
CA TRP A 57 1.05 7.23 2.00
C TRP A 57 0.93 5.77 2.43
N PRO A 58 -0.18 5.10 2.12
CA PRO A 58 -0.28 3.67 2.28
C PRO A 58 0.75 2.99 1.38
N VAL A 59 1.58 2.12 1.97
CA VAL A 59 2.46 1.21 1.25
C VAL A 59 1.63 -0.01 0.90
N ARG A 60 1.14 -0.06 -0.34
CA ARG A 60 0.35 -1.20 -0.80
C ARG A 60 1.29 -2.34 -1.19
N ASN A 61 1.11 -3.49 -0.57
CA ASN A 61 1.63 -4.75 -1.07
C ASN A 61 0.46 -5.59 -1.59
N LEU A 62 0.76 -6.53 -2.49
CA LEU A 62 -0.24 -7.40 -3.09
C LEU A 62 -0.99 -8.21 -2.02
N ASP A 63 -0.28 -8.71 -1.02
CA ASP A 63 -0.85 -9.50 0.07
C ASP A 63 -1.95 -8.75 0.84
N GLN A 64 -1.72 -7.48 1.18
CA GLN A 64 -2.71 -6.66 1.86
C GLN A 64 -3.89 -6.34 0.94
N LEU A 65 -3.64 -6.09 -0.35
CA LEU A 65 -4.71 -5.85 -1.32
C LEU A 65 -5.61 -7.08 -1.48
N LEU A 66 -5.01 -8.27 -1.55
CA LEU A 66 -5.74 -9.54 -1.62
C LEU A 66 -6.59 -9.76 -0.35
N LYS A 67 -6.02 -9.51 0.83
CA LYS A 67 -6.75 -9.60 2.11
C LYS A 67 -7.92 -8.62 2.18
N ASP A 68 -7.71 -7.38 1.77
CA ASP A 68 -8.75 -6.36 1.76
C ASP A 68 -9.88 -6.74 0.78
N GLY A 69 -9.52 -7.23 -0.41
CA GLY A 69 -10.48 -7.72 -1.40
C GLY A 69 -11.30 -8.90 -0.87
N CYS A 70 -10.65 -9.86 -0.22
CA CYS A 70 -11.31 -11.01 0.42
C CYS A 70 -12.25 -10.59 1.55
N ALA A 71 -11.87 -9.59 2.35
CA ALA A 71 -12.73 -9.02 3.37
C ALA A 71 -14.01 -8.40 2.77
N TRP A 72 -13.91 -7.74 1.61
CA TRP A 72 -15.08 -7.13 0.94
C TRP A 72 -16.07 -8.15 0.41
N VAL A 73 -15.60 -9.26 -0.16
CA VAL A 73 -16.48 -10.27 -0.77
C VAL A 73 -16.94 -11.34 0.21
N LYS A 74 -16.44 -11.34 1.45
CA LYS A 74 -16.71 -12.38 2.45
C LYS A 74 -18.20 -12.66 2.64
N ASP A 75 -19.02 -11.63 2.79
CA ASP A 75 -20.46 -11.79 3.00
C ASP A 75 -21.17 -12.37 1.77
N TYR A 76 -20.70 -12.03 0.57
CA TYR A 76 -21.20 -12.63 -0.67
C TYR A 76 -20.85 -14.12 -0.76
N LEU A 77 -19.60 -14.50 -0.44
CA LEU A 77 -19.13 -15.89 -0.48
C LEU A 77 -19.87 -16.79 0.53
N HIS A 78 -20.24 -16.25 1.69
CA HIS A 78 -20.97 -16.99 2.73
C HIS A 78 -22.49 -16.85 2.66
N ASN A 79 -23.04 -16.11 1.69
CA ASN A 79 -24.48 -15.97 1.54
C ASN A 79 -25.11 -17.31 1.10
N PRO A 80 -26.04 -17.89 1.89
CA PRO A 80 -26.71 -19.13 1.50
C PRO A 80 -27.72 -18.94 0.36
N GLY A 81 -28.15 -17.71 0.08
CA GLY A 81 -29.07 -17.37 -1.01
C GLY A 81 -28.42 -17.29 -2.39
N ILE A 82 -27.08 -17.28 -2.47
CA ILE A 82 -26.34 -17.33 -3.75
C ILE A 82 -25.96 -18.79 -4.03
N LYS A 83 -26.24 -19.26 -5.25
CA LYS A 83 -25.77 -20.56 -5.74
C LYS A 83 -24.32 -20.45 -6.21
N LEU A 84 -23.40 -20.71 -5.28
CA LEU A 84 -21.97 -20.88 -5.54
C LEU A 84 -21.59 -22.35 -5.34
N THR A 85 -20.61 -22.82 -6.11
CA THR A 85 -19.92 -24.09 -5.90
C THR A 85 -18.99 -24.04 -4.67
N ASP A 86 -18.61 -25.19 -4.13
CA ASP A 86 -17.71 -25.25 -2.98
C ASP A 86 -16.35 -24.58 -3.23
N PRO A 87 -15.69 -24.74 -4.41
CA PRO A 87 -14.46 -24.01 -4.70
C PRO A 87 -14.65 -22.49 -4.72
N GLU A 88 -15.75 -22.00 -5.27
CA GLU A 88 -16.04 -20.55 -5.30
C GLU A 88 -16.23 -19.98 -3.88
N ARG A 89 -16.81 -20.75 -2.95
CA ARG A 89 -16.95 -20.33 -1.54
C ARG A 89 -15.62 -20.24 -0.79
N ARG A 90 -14.59 -20.95 -1.27
CA ARG A 90 -13.25 -21.07 -0.64
C ARG A 90 -12.18 -20.21 -1.31
N LEU A 91 -12.58 -19.29 -2.19
CA LEU A 91 -11.66 -18.46 -2.99
C LEU A 91 -10.63 -17.69 -2.15
N CYS A 92 -10.94 -17.42 -0.89
CA CYS A 92 -10.14 -16.62 0.04
C CYS A 92 -9.51 -17.44 1.18
N ASP A 93 -9.62 -18.77 1.17
CA ASP A 93 -9.14 -19.60 2.30
C ASP A 93 -7.61 -19.58 2.44
N ASP A 94 -6.88 -19.39 1.33
CA ASP A 94 -5.41 -19.38 1.26
C ASP A 94 -4.80 -17.97 1.20
N ILE A 95 -5.60 -16.92 1.44
CA ILE A 95 -5.20 -15.50 1.42
C ILE A 95 -5.12 -14.92 2.83
#